data_AF-A0A4C1SK64-F1
#
_entry.id   AF-A0A4C1SK64-F1
#
_cell.length_a   1.000
_cell.length_b   1.000
_cell.length_c   1.000
_cell.angle_alpha   90.00
_cell.angle_beta   90.00
_cell.angle_gamma   90.00
#
_symmetry.space_group_name_H-M   'P 1'
#
loop_
_entity.id
_entity.type
_entity.pdbx_description
1 polymer ?
#
loop_
_entity_poly.entity_id
_entity_poly.type
_entity_poly.pdbx_seq_one_letter_code
_entity_poly.pdbx_strand_id
1 'polypeptide(L)'
;MGFSLMTPVQTAAIPLLLARKDVSTEAVTGSGKTLAFLVPMLEMLQRRHKDSPWLPKEIGALIISPTRELAMQISQVLDKFLEHEDLSFLQQKLIVGGNNIEDDINSLIRDGPCILELLVLDEADRLLDLGFKATINNILATCRDKTLVFFGHANNRSY
;
A
#
# COMPACT_ATOMS: atom_id res chain seq x y z
N MET A 1 5.35 -20.75 -5.30
CA MET A 1 4.62 -20.55 -4.02
C MET A 1 3.39 -21.44 -4.04
N GLY A 2 3.27 -22.37 -3.09
CA GLY A 2 2.23 -23.42 -3.06
C GLY A 2 0.98 -23.02 -2.27
N PHE A 3 0.26 -21.98 -2.70
CA PHE A 3 -1.05 -21.63 -2.14
C PHE A 3 -2.13 -22.01 -3.15
N SER A 4 -2.77 -23.17 -2.97
CA SER A 4 -3.84 -23.63 -3.87
C SER A 4 -5.16 -22.87 -3.67
N LEU A 5 -5.32 -22.13 -2.57
CA LEU A 5 -6.53 -21.39 -2.19
C LEU A 5 -6.14 -20.03 -1.58
N MET A 6 -6.90 -18.98 -1.92
CA MET A 6 -6.77 -17.66 -1.31
C MET A 6 -7.21 -17.69 0.17
N THR A 7 -6.58 -16.86 1.01
CA THR A 7 -7.05 -16.67 2.39
C THR A 7 -8.38 -15.88 2.41
N PRO A 8 -9.15 -15.90 3.51
CA PRO A 8 -10.41 -15.14 3.58
C PRO A 8 -10.24 -13.64 3.33
N VAL A 9 -9.18 -13.03 3.88
CA VAL A 9 -8.90 -11.59 3.66
C VAL A 9 -8.52 -11.30 2.20
N GLN A 10 -7.78 -12.19 1.54
CA GLN A 10 -7.46 -12.07 0.12
C GLN A 10 -8.72 -12.17 -0.75
N THR A 11 -9.57 -13.17 -0.47
CA THR A 11 -10.81 -13.41 -1.21
C THR A 11 -11.77 -12.24 -1.09
N ALA A 12 -11.82 -11.59 0.07
CA ALA A 12 -12.67 -10.42 0.30
C ALA A 12 -12.07 -9.14 -0.32
N ALA A 13 -10.77 -8.89 -0.14
CA ALA A 13 -10.15 -7.61 -0.51
C ALA A 13 -9.80 -7.53 -2.01
N ILE A 14 -9.21 -8.58 -2.59
CA ILE A 14 -8.64 -8.52 -3.95
C ILE A 14 -9.69 -8.10 -5.00
N PRO A 15 -10.89 -8.70 -5.06
CA PRO A 15 -11.88 -8.31 -6.07
C PRO A 15 -12.36 -6.87 -5.93
N LEU A 16 -12.48 -6.37 -4.68
CA LEU A 16 -12.91 -5.00 -4.41
C LEU A 16 -11.84 -3.99 -4.83
N LEU A 17 -10.57 -4.28 -4.53
CA LEU A 17 -9.43 -3.44 -4.93
C LEU A 17 -9.27 -3.38 -6.44
N LEU A 18 -9.37 -4.51 -7.15
CA LEU A 18 -9.34 -4.54 -8.61
C LEU A 18 -10.52 -3.78 -9.25
N ALA A 19 -11.64 -3.66 -8.54
CA ALA A 19 -12.78 -2.83 -8.94
C ALA A 19 -12.63 -1.36 -8.53
N ARG A 20 -11.45 -0.93 -8.06
CA ARG A 20 -11.12 0.43 -7.59
C ARG A 20 -12.06 0.91 -6.48
N LYS A 21 -12.50 0.00 -5.61
CA LYS A 21 -13.32 0.33 -4.43
C LYS A 21 -12.44 0.45 -3.21
N ASP A 22 -12.73 1.44 -2.39
CA ASP A 22 -12.09 1.58 -1.08
C ASP A 22 -12.43 0.38 -0.20
N VAL A 23 -11.43 -0.10 0.52
CA VAL A 23 -11.53 -1.31 1.35
C VAL A 23 -11.01 -1.01 2.74
N SER A 24 -11.79 -1.38 3.76
CA SER A 24 -11.33 -1.45 5.14
C SER A 24 -11.49 -2.88 5.62
N THR A 25 -10.40 -3.50 6.06
CA THR A 25 -10.44 -4.85 6.63
C THR A 25 -9.67 -4.93 7.93
N GLU A 26 -10.21 -5.73 8.84
CA GLU A 26 -9.51 -6.12 10.05
C GLU A 26 -9.15 -7.59 9.92
N ALA A 27 -7.89 -7.91 10.20
CA ALA A 27 -7.46 -9.31 10.27
C ALA A 27 -6.30 -9.46 11.26
N VAL A 28 -6.08 -10.67 11.73
CA VAL A 28 -4.95 -11.00 12.60
C VAL A 28 -3.63 -11.03 11.81
N THR A 29 -2.48 -10.86 12.48
CA THR A 29 -1.16 -11.04 11.85
C THR A 29 -1.01 -12.45 11.27
N GLY A 30 -0.33 -12.56 10.12
CA GLY A 30 -0.13 -13.85 9.44
C GLY A 30 -1.34 -14.33 8.60
N SER A 31 -2.41 -13.55 8.50
CA SER A 31 -3.61 -13.87 7.69
C SER A 31 -3.43 -13.69 6.16
N GLY A 32 -2.25 -13.25 5.72
CA GLY A 32 -1.97 -13.01 4.30
C GLY A 32 -2.41 -11.63 3.78
N LYS A 33 -2.61 -10.64 4.67
CA LYS A 33 -2.94 -9.24 4.33
C LYS A 33 -1.97 -8.63 3.32
N THR A 34 -0.67 -8.88 3.48
CA THR A 34 0.36 -8.35 2.57
C THR A 34 0.08 -8.71 1.12
N LEU A 35 -0.21 -9.99 0.83
CA LEU A 35 -0.57 -10.41 -0.52
C LEU A 35 -1.95 -9.90 -0.94
N ALA A 36 -2.88 -9.71 0.01
CA ALA A 36 -4.22 -9.19 -0.25
C ALA A 36 -4.21 -7.77 -0.83
N PHE A 37 -3.18 -6.96 -0.54
CA PHE A 37 -3.01 -5.65 -1.17
C PHE A 37 -1.92 -5.60 -2.23
N LEU A 38 -0.80 -6.32 -2.08
CA LEU A 38 0.30 -6.26 -3.06
C LEU A 38 -0.11 -6.81 -4.43
N VAL A 39 -0.86 -7.91 -4.46
CA VAL A 39 -1.29 -8.53 -5.73
C VAL A 39 -2.20 -7.59 -6.54
N PRO A 40 -3.32 -7.08 -6.00
CA PRO A 40 -4.17 -6.16 -6.76
C PRO A 40 -3.47 -4.83 -7.04
N MET A 41 -2.59 -4.34 -6.16
CA MET A 41 -1.78 -3.16 -6.42
C MET A 41 -0.96 -3.32 -7.70
N LEU A 42 -0.16 -4.39 -7.81
CA LEU A 42 0.70 -4.62 -8.97
C LEU A 42 -0.10 -4.78 -10.26
N GLU A 43 -1.23 -5.49 -10.21
CA GLU A 43 -2.14 -5.63 -11.35
C GLU A 43 -2.71 -4.27 -11.80
N MET A 44 -3.14 -3.42 -10.85
CA MET A 44 -3.64 -2.07 -11.15
C MET A 44 -2.55 -1.21 -11.79
N LEU A 45 -1.32 -1.23 -11.24
CA LEU A 45 -0.19 -0.48 -11.78
C LEU A 45 0.21 -0.95 -13.18
N GLN A 46 0.16 -2.27 -13.42
CA GLN A 46 0.48 -2.83 -14.73
C GLN A 46 -0.58 -2.47 -15.77
N ARG A 47 -1.88 -2.55 -15.43
CA ARG A 47 -2.96 -2.10 -16.33
C ARG A 47 -2.83 -0.62 -16.66
N ARG A 48 -2.62 0.21 -15.63
CA ARG A 48 -2.41 1.64 -15.80
C ARG A 48 -1.21 1.96 -16.70
N HIS A 49 -0.12 1.20 -16.60
CA HIS A 49 1.05 1.34 -17.47
C HIS A 49 0.74 1.02 -18.93
N LYS A 50 -0.04 -0.04 -19.18
CA LYS A 50 -0.46 -0.43 -20.54
C LYS A 50 -1.35 0.64 -21.18
N ASP A 51 -2.23 1.26 -20.40
CA ASP A 51 -3.11 2.33 -20.89
C ASP A 51 -2.35 3.65 -21.11
N SER A 52 -1.44 3.99 -20.20
CA SER A 52 -0.54 5.13 -20.33
C SER A 52 0.78 4.83 -19.60
N PRO A 53 1.93 4.83 -20.29
CA PRO A 53 3.21 4.57 -19.64
C PRO A 53 3.49 5.54 -18.48
N TRP A 54 4.21 5.07 -17.47
CA TRP A 54 4.60 5.86 -16.31
C TRP A 54 5.66 6.88 -16.71
N LEU A 55 5.52 8.12 -16.27
CA LEU A 55 6.54 9.15 -16.43
C LEU A 55 7.61 9.03 -15.33
N PRO A 56 8.82 9.56 -15.56
CA PRO A 56 9.83 9.63 -14.52
C PRO A 56 9.29 10.32 -13.26
N LYS A 57 9.54 9.71 -12.09
CA LYS A 57 9.13 10.18 -10.76
C LYS A 57 7.62 10.11 -10.45
N GLU A 58 6.80 9.51 -11.32
CA GLU A 58 5.42 9.20 -10.95
C GLU A 58 5.38 8.11 -9.87
N ILE A 59 4.50 8.31 -8.87
CA ILE A 59 4.30 7.39 -7.77
C ILE A 59 2.93 6.74 -7.95
N GLY A 60 2.93 5.47 -8.38
CA GLY A 60 1.69 4.74 -8.61
C GLY A 60 1.04 4.16 -7.35
N ALA A 61 1.82 3.82 -6.33
CA ALA A 61 1.32 3.29 -5.07
C ALA A 61 2.16 3.75 -3.88
N LEU A 62 1.50 3.91 -2.74
CA LEU A 62 2.13 4.28 -1.47
C LEU A 62 1.63 3.34 -0.38
N ILE A 63 2.56 2.74 0.36
CA ILE A 63 2.27 1.88 1.50
C ILE A 63 2.87 2.53 2.74
N ILE A 64 2.06 2.73 3.77
CA ILE A 64 2.46 3.30 5.05
C ILE A 64 2.25 2.24 6.11
N SER A 65 3.31 1.96 6.88
CA SER A 65 3.31 1.01 7.99
C SER A 65 3.87 1.68 9.24
N PRO A 66 3.41 1.30 10.45
CA PRO A 66 3.74 2.03 11.68
C PRO A 66 5.14 1.76 12.22
N THR A 67 5.78 0.67 11.78
CA THR A 67 7.13 0.33 12.24
C THR A 67 8.07 0.04 11.08
N ARG A 68 9.37 0.25 11.33
CA ARG A 68 10.45 -0.01 10.38
C ARG A 68 10.47 -1.48 9.99
N GLU A 69 10.25 -2.37 10.96
CA GLU A 69 10.29 -3.82 10.80
C GLU A 69 9.17 -4.28 9.85
N LEU A 70 7.94 -3.77 10.02
CA LEU A 70 6.81 -4.09 9.13
C LEU A 70 7.05 -3.56 7.72
N ALA A 71 7.51 -2.32 7.59
CA ALA A 71 7.82 -1.74 6.29
C ALA A 71 8.90 -2.54 5.54
N MET A 72 9.97 -2.95 6.25
CA MET A 72 11.01 -3.82 5.69
C MET A 72 10.48 -5.18 5.27
N GLN A 73 9.61 -5.81 6.07
CA GLN A 73 8.99 -7.09 5.72
C GLN A 73 8.13 -6.99 4.45
N ILE A 74 7.30 -5.95 4.33
CA ILE A 74 6.48 -5.72 3.14
C ILE A 74 7.37 -5.48 1.92
N SER A 75 8.42 -4.66 2.08
CA SER A 75 9.39 -4.35 1.02
C SER A 75 10.08 -5.61 0.50
N GLN A 76 10.52 -6.52 1.39
CA GLN A 76 11.12 -7.81 1.01
C GLN A 76 10.14 -8.73 0.26
N VAL A 77 8.85 -8.67 0.58
CA VAL A 77 7.82 -9.42 -0.16
C VAL A 77 7.62 -8.80 -1.54
N LEU A 78 7.58 -7.47 -1.63
CA LEU A 78 7.44 -6.74 -2.89
C LEU A 78 8.62 -6.96 -3.85
N ASP A 79 9.86 -7.00 -3.35
CA ASP A 79 11.06 -7.27 -4.17
C ASP A 79 10.91 -8.55 -5.00
N LYS A 80 10.38 -9.62 -4.39
CA LYS A 80 10.15 -10.91 -5.07
C LYS A 80 9.19 -10.82 -6.25
N PHE A 81 8.26 -9.87 -6.23
CA PHE A 81 7.38 -9.61 -7.37
C PHE A 81 8.07 -8.75 -8.43
N LEU A 82 8.86 -7.76 -8.01
CA LEU A 82 9.56 -6.85 -8.92
C LEU A 82 10.71 -7.52 -9.68
N GLU A 83 11.17 -8.70 -9.25
CA GLU A 83 12.07 -9.56 -10.02
C GLU A 83 11.45 -10.07 -11.34
N HIS A 84 10.13 -10.02 -11.50
CA HIS A 84 9.45 -10.46 -12.70
C HIS A 84 9.62 -9.46 -13.86
N GLU A 85 9.99 -9.94 -15.05
CA GLU A 85 10.30 -9.08 -16.22
C GLU A 85 9.14 -8.13 -16.61
N ASP A 86 7.90 -8.63 -16.53
CA ASP A 86 6.67 -7.85 -16.79
C ASP A 86 6.44 -6.69 -15.81
N LEU A 87 7.24 -6.56 -14.75
CA LEU A 87 7.18 -5.48 -13.75
C LEU A 87 8.48 -4.67 -13.69
N SER A 88 9.42 -4.88 -14.63
CA SER A 88 10.73 -4.20 -14.67
C SER A 88 10.67 -2.68 -14.77
N PHE A 89 9.53 -2.11 -15.20
CA PHE A 89 9.28 -0.67 -15.24
C PHE A 89 8.89 -0.08 -13.88
N LEU A 90 8.57 -0.91 -12.89
CA LEU A 90 8.28 -0.49 -11.52
C LEU A 90 9.54 -0.56 -10.67
N GLN A 91 9.68 0.40 -9.77
CA GLN A 91 10.72 0.42 -8.76
C GLN A 91 10.10 0.71 -7.41
N GLN A 92 10.57 0.04 -6.36
CA GLN A 92 10.21 0.41 -5.00
C GLN A 92 11.28 1.30 -4.35
N LYS A 93 10.85 2.16 -3.43
CA LYS A 93 11.73 2.94 -2.56
C LYS A 93 11.26 2.79 -1.12
N LEU A 94 12.08 2.17 -0.28
CA LEU A 94 11.80 2.03 1.15
C LEU A 94 12.32 3.25 1.90
N ILE A 95 11.45 3.88 2.69
CA ILE A 95 11.80 5.01 3.57
C ILE A 95 11.52 4.58 5.01
N VAL A 96 12.58 4.45 5.81
CA VAL A 96 12.51 4.04 7.21
C VAL A 96 13.43 4.88 8.08
N GLY A 97 12.88 5.54 9.11
CA GLY A 97 13.61 6.38 10.08
C GLY A 97 13.95 7.79 9.60
N GLY A 98 14.50 8.59 10.53
CA GLY A 98 14.81 10.02 10.33
C GLY A 98 13.91 10.91 11.18
N ASN A 99 14.39 12.11 11.53
CA ASN A 99 13.62 13.06 12.36
C ASN A 99 12.41 13.65 11.61
N ASN A 100 12.36 13.55 10.27
CA ASN A 100 11.34 14.21 9.44
C ASN A 100 10.76 13.27 8.34
N ILE A 101 10.29 12.07 8.69
CA ILE A 101 9.59 11.17 7.74
C ILE A 101 8.41 11.89 7.04
N GLU A 102 7.75 12.79 7.76
CA GLU A 102 6.67 13.62 7.22
C GLU A 102 7.14 14.54 6.09
N ASP A 103 8.35 15.11 6.18
CA ASP A 103 8.91 15.93 5.10
C ASP A 103 9.33 15.09 3.90
N ASP A 104 9.84 13.88 4.12
CA ASP A 104 10.17 12.94 3.04
C ASP A 104 8.91 12.53 2.27
N ILE A 105 7.82 12.22 2.98
CA ILE A 105 6.52 11.92 2.36
C ILE A 105 5.96 13.15 1.63
N ASN A 106 5.99 14.32 2.27
CA ASN A 106 5.48 15.55 1.67
C ASN A 106 6.28 16.00 0.44
N SER A 107 7.60 15.82 0.44
CA SER A 107 8.45 16.11 -0.72
C SER A 107 8.18 15.15 -1.88
N LEU A 108 8.03 13.85 -1.60
CA LEU A 108 7.64 12.87 -2.62
C LEU A 108 6.30 13.23 -3.28
N ILE A 109 5.33 13.68 -2.50
CA ILE A 109 4.00 14.06 -2.99
C ILE A 109 4.03 15.39 -3.74
N ARG A 110 4.90 16.32 -3.33
CA ARG A 110 5.04 17.64 -3.96
C ARG A 110 5.84 17.59 -5.27
N ASP A 111 6.90 16.78 -5.31
CA ASP A 111 7.89 16.80 -6.38
C ASP A 111 7.56 15.84 -7.54
N GLY A 112 6.64 14.89 -7.32
CA GLY A 112 6.11 14.01 -8.36
C GLY A 112 4.66 14.36 -8.71
N PRO A 113 4.23 14.26 -9.97
CA PRO A 113 2.80 14.22 -10.28
C PRO A 113 2.20 12.98 -9.57
N CYS A 114 1.49 13.20 -8.46
CA CYS A 114 0.90 12.13 -7.65
C CYS A 114 -0.29 11.50 -8.39
N ILE A 115 -0.03 10.61 -9.35
CA ILE A 115 -1.04 9.70 -9.90
C ILE A 115 -1.05 8.45 -9.03
N LEU A 116 -1.59 8.60 -7.83
CA LEU A 116 -1.64 7.52 -6.85
C LEU A 116 -2.84 6.62 -7.18
N GLU A 117 -2.60 5.45 -7.75
CA GLU A 117 -3.66 4.47 -8.01
C GLU A 117 -4.11 3.78 -6.71
N LEU A 118 -3.18 3.59 -5.76
CA LEU A 118 -3.44 2.90 -4.49
C LEU A 118 -2.69 3.52 -3.31
N LEU A 119 -3.42 3.82 -2.23
CA LEU A 119 -2.86 4.15 -0.91
C LEU A 119 -3.20 3.03 0.07
N VAL A 120 -2.18 2.39 0.65
CA VAL A 120 -2.34 1.35 1.66
C VAL A 120 -1.87 1.88 3.02
N LEU A 121 -2.73 1.82 4.02
CA LEU A 121 -2.41 2.06 5.41
C LEU A 121 -2.45 0.73 6.16
N ASP A 122 -1.26 0.18 6.41
CA ASP A 122 -1.10 -1.05 7.19
C ASP A 122 -1.06 -0.73 8.69
N GLU A 123 -1.72 -1.54 9.51
CA GLU A 123 -1.98 -1.26 10.92
C GLU A 123 -2.47 0.18 11.15
N ALA A 124 -3.52 0.56 10.40
CA ALA A 124 -4.02 1.94 10.36
C ALA A 124 -4.41 2.49 11.74
N ASP A 125 -4.93 1.62 12.61
CA ASP A 125 -5.20 1.92 14.02
C ASP A 125 -3.94 2.42 14.74
N ARG A 126 -2.83 1.70 14.58
CA ARG A 126 -1.54 2.08 15.19
C ARG A 126 -0.94 3.34 14.58
N LEU A 127 -1.10 3.55 13.27
CA LEU A 127 -0.66 4.79 12.62
C LEU A 127 -1.35 6.02 13.21
N LEU A 128 -2.65 5.92 13.48
CA LEU A 128 -3.41 7.01 14.11
C LEU A 128 -2.94 7.28 15.55
N ASP A 129 -2.68 6.22 16.33
CA ASP A 129 -2.17 6.33 17.70
C ASP A 129 -0.77 6.95 17.78
N LEU A 130 0.06 6.72 16.75
CA LEU A 130 1.39 7.32 16.62
C LEU A 130 1.35 8.79 16.15
N GLY A 131 0.17 9.35 15.89
CA GLY A 131 0.00 10.76 15.52
C GLY A 131 0.10 11.05 14.02
N PHE A 132 0.16 10.04 13.13
CA PHE A 132 0.26 10.24 11.68
C PHE A 132 -1.03 10.77 11.02
N LYS A 133 -2.07 11.07 11.81
CA LYS A 133 -3.37 11.53 11.30
C LYS A 133 -3.25 12.76 10.40
N ALA A 134 -2.43 13.75 10.77
CA ALA A 134 -2.23 14.96 9.99
C ALA A 134 -1.59 14.65 8.63
N THR A 135 -0.51 13.86 8.64
CA THR A 135 0.18 13.41 7.43
C THR A 135 -0.78 12.63 6.52
N ILE A 136 -1.49 11.63 7.04
CA ILE A 136 -2.46 10.84 6.27
C ILE A 136 -3.51 11.74 5.63
N ASN A 137 -4.10 12.66 6.39
CA ASN A 137 -5.09 13.61 5.86
C ASN A 137 -4.51 14.49 4.73
N ASN A 138 -3.24 14.90 4.85
CA ASN A 138 -2.58 15.69 3.80
C ASN A 138 -2.43 14.89 2.50
N ILE A 139 -2.05 13.61 2.59
CA ILE A 139 -1.95 12.69 1.44
C ILE A 139 -3.34 12.50 0.82
N LEU A 140 -4.35 12.27 1.67
CA LEU A 140 -5.73 12.07 1.23
C LEU A 140 -6.27 13.28 0.46
N ALA A 141 -5.96 14.49 0.91
CA ALA A 141 -6.38 15.74 0.28
C ALA A 141 -5.64 16.02 -1.03
N THR A 142 -4.37 15.62 -1.13
CA THR A 142 -3.51 15.94 -2.28
C THR A 142 -3.79 15.03 -3.48
N CYS A 143 -3.94 13.71 -3.26
CA CYS A 143 -4.11 12.76 -4.37
C CYS A 143 -5.59 12.34 -4.46
N ARG A 144 -6.39 12.91 -5.37
CA ARG A 144 -7.88 12.76 -5.35
C ARG A 144 -8.42 11.45 -5.93
N ASP A 145 -7.83 10.94 -7.01
CA ASP A 145 -8.34 9.76 -7.74
C ASP A 145 -7.55 8.49 -7.38
N LYS A 146 -7.69 8.04 -6.13
CA LYS A 146 -6.97 6.87 -5.59
C LYS A 146 -7.91 5.88 -4.96
N THR A 147 -7.57 4.60 -5.02
CA THR A 147 -8.20 3.56 -4.19
C THR A 147 -7.52 3.56 -2.83
N LEU A 148 -8.31 3.64 -1.76
CA LEU A 148 -7.81 3.68 -0.39
C LEU A 148 -8.04 2.34 0.31
N VAL A 149 -6.98 1.83 0.95
CA VAL A 149 -7.03 0.56 1.67
C VAL A 149 -6.56 0.73 3.10
N PHE A 150 -7.44 0.35 4.03
CA PHE A 150 -7.12 0.26 5.45
C PHE A 150 -7.01 -1.20 5.86
N PHE A 151 -5.88 -1.56 6.45
CA PHE A 151 -5.74 -2.80 7.18
C PHE A 151 -5.56 -2.50 8.66
N GLY A 152 -6.58 -2.82 9.45
CA GLY A 152 -6.52 -2.76 10.90
C GLY A 152 -6.06 -4.08 11.50
N HIS A 153 -5.59 -4.03 12.75
CA HIS A 153 -5.47 -5.22 13.57
C HIS A 153 -6.85 -5.61 14.13
N ALA A 154 -7.26 -6.87 13.93
CA ALA A 154 -8.47 -7.36 14.59
C ALA A 154 -8.19 -7.46 16.10
N ASN A 155 -8.61 -6.46 16.87
CA ASN A 155 -8.58 -6.54 18.32
C ASN A 155 -9.62 -7.58 18.75
N ASN A 156 -9.20 -8.57 19.54
CA ASN A 156 -10.10 -9.52 20.16
C ASN A 156 -10.90 -8.80 21.26
N ARG A 157 -11.83 -7.93 20.88
CA ARG A 157 -12.86 -7.40 21.78
C ARG A 157 -13.90 -8.49 21.95
N SER A 158 -13.57 -9.48 22.79
CA SER A 158 -14.58 -10.22 23.53
C SER A 158 -15.30 -9.20 24.41
N TYR A 159 -16.55 -8.89 24.07
CA TYR A 159 -17.50 -8.35 25.03
C TYR A 159 -17.93 -9.46 26.00
#